data_AF-A0A914AE33-F1
#
_entry.id   AF-A0A914AE33-F1
#
_cell.length_a   1.000
_cell.length_b   1.000
_cell.length_c   1.000
_cell.angle_alpha   90.00
_cell.angle_beta   90.00
_cell.angle_gamma   90.00
#
_symmetry.space_group_name_H-M   'P 1'
#
loop_
_entity.id
_entity.type
_entity.pdbx_description
1 polymer ?
#
loop_
_entity_poly.entity_id
_entity_poly.type
_entity_poly.pdbx_seq_one_letter_code
_entity_poly.pdbx_strand_id
1 'polypeptide(L)'
;MYTNRNCCFNLIFSKELSSQLTWSLVKRIRNLIIMKIILSQAPRAGVIQNATLGQFLDRTRHVAPETFEDVYTIKVTKHKTERLGPATVILDEALEKQLCFYVRYARPSSLGCPEGIIKNRDAPLFLGTHGACIYKVSRVADDTWKSMGMPGKCGATILRKTAATKAVGELKQRDADQVAELMAHQPATQHAYYVAAQDTRDKIRACSLLATVLRKEGVAGTATVENNPPTEISEISVCQNNQPADDEVSQHSSCQVDESPSSTSGHSQPEPVMSAHSLLAFYGKTVKQHPQTIFSEKDKALFLQKFHSVKEREPGAALTRVADVILEDEHLRKKFKRKQVADKLRSMLEILAKKESAQNATNKTKCPTKLTDDQLTDHILREKKYLRNIFEGKDVACKRHRRFKQGRRSREELQYETTKGPFTDEQYELAADVLVKTFCPNNETERVDYVLKVLLPEALIRVAERHLDVSHEEAEQLFINSS
;
A
#
# COMPACT_ATOMS: atom_id res chain seq x y z
N MET A 1 46.58 15.64 -7.12
CA MET A 1 46.46 14.25 -6.63
C MET A 1 46.22 14.28 -5.13
N TYR A 2 44.96 14.37 -4.69
CA TYR A 2 44.61 14.27 -3.27
C TYR A 2 44.30 12.81 -2.97
N THR A 3 45.20 12.16 -2.23
CA THR A 3 44.99 10.80 -1.73
C THR A 3 43.91 10.85 -0.65
N ASN A 4 42.85 10.08 -0.87
CA ASN A 4 41.70 9.93 0.00
C ASN A 4 42.11 9.13 1.26
N ARG A 5 42.85 9.78 2.16
CA ARG A 5 43.18 9.31 3.51
C ARG A 5 42.17 9.93 4.47
N ASN A 6 40.99 9.32 4.64
CA ASN A 6 40.14 9.51 5.83
C ASN A 6 39.00 8.48 5.87
N CYS A 7 39.37 7.21 5.94
CA CYS A 7 38.50 6.19 6.51
C CYS A 7 39.36 5.31 7.44
N CYS A 8 40.09 5.96 8.34
CA CYS A 8 40.85 5.31 9.40
C CYS A 8 39.90 4.94 10.55
N PHE A 9 38.96 4.04 10.29
CA PHE A 9 38.51 3.12 11.33
C PHE A 9 39.43 1.90 11.25
N ASN A 10 40.56 1.96 11.96
CA ASN A 10 41.31 0.79 12.37
C ASN A 10 40.51 0.08 13.48
N LEU A 11 39.33 -0.43 13.12
CA LEU A 11 38.81 -1.60 13.81
C LEU A 11 39.55 -2.77 13.18
N ILE A 12 40.36 -3.43 13.99
CA ILE A 12 40.95 -4.75 13.74
C ILE A 12 39.78 -5.73 13.58
N PHE A 13 39.08 -5.66 12.44
CA PHE A 13 37.86 -6.39 12.17
C PHE A 13 38.02 -6.96 10.76
N SER A 14 38.56 -8.18 10.78
CA SER A 14 39.07 -8.95 9.65
C SER A 14 37.95 -9.50 8.75
N LYS A 15 38.35 -10.20 7.67
CA LYS A 15 37.50 -11.09 6.84
C LYS A 15 36.56 -11.99 7.66
N GLU A 16 36.90 -12.24 8.92
CA GLU A 16 36.17 -13.09 9.85
C GLU A 16 34.79 -12.52 10.23
N LEU A 17 34.65 -11.19 10.31
CA LEU A 17 33.35 -10.57 10.55
C LEU A 17 32.43 -10.75 9.34
N SER A 18 32.96 -10.58 8.11
CA SER A 18 32.16 -10.78 6.89
C SER A 18 31.70 -12.23 6.71
N SER A 19 32.51 -13.22 7.13
CA SER A 19 32.11 -14.64 7.08
C SER A 19 31.06 -15.02 8.14
N GLN A 20 30.87 -14.20 9.18
CA GLN A 20 29.89 -14.46 10.23
C GLN A 20 28.54 -13.75 10.01
N LEU A 21 28.45 -12.82 9.06
CA LEU A 21 27.21 -12.11 8.76
C LEU A 21 26.24 -13.00 7.99
N THR A 22 25.16 -13.40 8.66
CA THR A 22 24.04 -14.09 8.00
C THR A 22 23.30 -13.14 7.04
N TRP A 23 22.70 -13.69 6.00
CA TRP A 23 21.90 -12.89 5.06
C TRP A 23 20.78 -12.10 5.74
N SER A 24 20.12 -12.69 6.76
CA SER A 24 19.06 -12.01 7.51
C SER A 24 19.58 -10.74 8.22
N LEU A 25 20.80 -10.80 8.77
CA LEU A 25 21.44 -9.65 9.40
C LEU A 25 21.88 -8.60 8.38
N VAL A 26 22.47 -9.01 7.25
CA VAL A 26 22.80 -8.11 6.13
C VAL A 26 21.56 -7.37 5.64
N LYS A 27 20.45 -8.10 5.42
CA LYS A 27 19.16 -7.55 5.01
C LYS A 27 18.64 -6.54 6.03
N ARG A 28 18.75 -6.85 7.33
CA ARG A 28 18.32 -5.95 8.42
C ARG A 28 19.13 -4.65 8.44
N ILE A 29 20.46 -4.73 8.38
CA ILE A 29 21.36 -3.56 8.35
C ILE A 29 21.03 -2.67 7.15
N ARG A 30 20.98 -3.27 5.96
CA ARG A 30 20.64 -2.59 4.71
C ARG A 30 19.30 -1.86 4.79
N ASN A 31 18.28 -2.56 5.28
CA ASN A 31 16.93 -2.04 5.39
C ASN A 31 16.82 -0.89 6.40
N LEU A 32 17.52 -0.97 7.53
CA LEU A 32 17.59 0.10 8.53
C LEU A 32 18.24 1.37 7.96
N ILE A 33 19.33 1.23 7.22
CA ILE A 33 20.02 2.37 6.59
C ILE A 33 19.11 3.03 5.55
N ILE A 34 18.45 2.24 4.70
CA ILE A 34 17.44 2.74 3.75
C ILE A 34 16.34 3.51 4.49
N MET A 35 15.82 2.95 5.58
CA MET A 35 14.76 3.60 6.36
C MET A 35 15.22 4.92 6.97
N LYS A 36 16.46 5.00 7.49
CA LYS A 36 17.03 6.25 8.01
C LYS A 36 17.15 7.33 6.93
N ILE A 37 17.60 6.97 5.73
CA ILE A 37 17.64 7.89 4.58
C ILE A 37 16.22 8.38 4.23
N ILE A 38 15.24 7.48 4.26
CA ILE A 38 13.86 7.85 3.95
C ILE A 38 13.27 8.78 5.00
N LEU A 39 13.51 8.53 6.29
CA LEU A 39 13.01 9.35 7.38
C LEU A 39 13.67 10.75 7.42
N SER A 40 14.96 10.85 7.08
CA SER A 40 15.67 12.14 7.16
C SER A 40 15.37 13.08 5.99
N GLN A 41 15.15 12.55 4.78
CA GLN A 41 15.07 13.38 3.57
C GLN A 41 13.84 13.11 2.71
N ALA A 42 13.11 12.03 2.99
CA ALA A 42 11.98 11.57 2.19
C ALA A 42 12.21 11.62 0.66
N PRO A 43 13.31 11.04 0.17
CA PRO A 43 13.58 10.97 -1.26
C PRO A 43 12.55 10.07 -1.96
N ARG A 44 12.42 10.22 -3.28
CA ARG A 44 11.65 9.27 -4.07
C ARG A 44 12.31 7.89 -4.00
N ALA A 45 11.50 6.83 -3.97
CA ALA A 45 11.98 5.43 -3.96
C ALA A 45 13.02 5.14 -5.06
N GLY A 46 12.82 5.69 -6.26
CA GLY A 46 13.72 5.52 -7.39
C GLY A 46 15.14 6.08 -7.15
N VAL A 47 15.31 7.10 -6.31
CA VAL A 47 16.63 7.65 -5.97
C VAL A 47 17.46 6.62 -5.20
N ILE A 48 16.83 5.94 -4.23
CA ILE A 48 17.47 4.89 -3.44
C ILE A 48 17.71 3.64 -4.30
N GLN A 49 16.73 3.27 -5.12
CA GLN A 49 16.83 2.10 -6.02
C GLN A 49 17.97 2.22 -7.03
N ASN A 50 18.20 3.43 -7.54
CA ASN A 50 19.16 3.69 -8.63
C ASN A 50 20.51 4.24 -8.15
N ALA A 51 20.69 4.48 -6.84
CA ALA A 51 21.99 4.81 -6.29
C ALA A 51 22.98 3.67 -6.57
N THR A 52 24.18 4.01 -7.04
CA THR A 52 25.22 3.04 -7.39
C THR A 52 26.35 3.03 -6.36
N LEU A 53 27.13 1.94 -6.33
CA LEU A 53 28.32 1.86 -5.49
C LEU A 53 29.31 2.98 -5.82
N GLY A 54 29.54 3.25 -7.10
CA GLY A 54 30.45 4.29 -7.60
C GLY A 54 30.06 5.66 -7.08
N GLN A 55 28.78 6.05 -7.19
CA GLN A 55 28.29 7.32 -6.66
C GLN A 55 28.51 7.47 -5.14
N PHE A 56 28.39 6.39 -4.37
CA PHE A 56 28.71 6.42 -2.94
C PHE A 56 30.21 6.53 -2.68
N LEU A 57 31.05 5.81 -3.44
CA LEU A 57 32.50 5.91 -3.32
C LEU A 57 33.01 7.30 -3.70
N ASP A 58 32.32 7.99 -4.62
CA ASP A 58 32.60 9.35 -5.08
C ASP A 58 31.84 10.42 -4.28
N ARG A 59 31.24 10.06 -3.14
CA ARG A 59 30.52 11.03 -2.29
C ARG A 59 31.44 12.18 -1.90
N THR A 60 30.88 13.38 -1.85
CA THR A 60 31.63 14.60 -1.49
C THR A 60 31.36 14.98 -0.04
N ARG A 61 32.42 15.29 0.70
CA ARG A 61 32.34 15.81 2.07
C ARG A 61 32.18 17.33 2.02
N HIS A 62 31.30 17.84 2.86
CA HIS A 62 31.01 19.25 3.07
C HIS A 62 30.97 19.51 4.58
N VAL A 63 31.06 20.78 4.97
CA VAL A 63 30.85 21.22 6.35
C VAL A 63 29.53 21.98 6.38
N ALA A 64 28.60 21.54 7.21
CA ALA A 64 27.30 22.20 7.35
C ALA A 64 27.51 23.61 7.92
N PRO A 65 26.97 24.67 7.27
CA PRO A 65 27.27 26.05 7.64
C PRO A 65 26.74 26.43 9.03
N GLU A 66 25.70 25.77 9.51
CA GLU A 66 25.05 26.10 10.79
C GLU A 66 25.60 25.28 11.97
N THR A 67 25.89 23.99 11.75
CA THR A 67 26.34 23.09 12.82
C THR A 67 27.84 22.87 12.84
N PHE A 68 28.56 23.27 11.78
CA PHE A 68 29.98 22.94 11.54
C PHE A 68 30.27 21.44 11.52
N GLU A 69 29.24 20.61 11.36
CA GLU A 69 29.38 19.16 11.29
C GLU A 69 29.68 18.70 9.87
N ASP A 70 30.33 17.55 9.78
CA ASP A 70 30.57 16.91 8.49
C ASP A 70 29.29 16.33 7.91
N VAL A 71 29.01 16.70 6.68
CA VAL A 71 27.92 16.17 5.87
C VAL A 71 28.44 15.67 4.54
N TYR A 72 27.95 14.52 4.12
CA TYR A 72 28.39 13.86 2.89
C TYR A 72 27.24 13.84 1.89
N THR A 73 27.54 14.08 0.61
CA THR A 73 26.51 14.07 -0.43
C THR A 73 26.81 13.04 -1.51
N ILE A 74 25.81 12.22 -1.81
CA ILE A 74 25.80 11.30 -2.95
C ILE A 74 24.94 11.93 -4.04
N LYS A 75 25.48 12.05 -5.25
CA LYS A 75 24.74 12.52 -6.43
C LYS A 75 24.22 11.33 -7.23
N VAL A 76 22.91 11.15 -7.26
CA VAL A 76 22.23 10.08 -8.00
C VAL A 76 21.70 10.66 -9.32
N THR A 77 22.29 10.26 -10.43
CA THR A 77 21.95 10.77 -11.77
C THR A 77 20.72 10.10 -12.37
N LYS A 78 20.61 8.78 -12.24
CA LYS A 78 19.52 8.01 -12.85
C LYS A 78 18.24 8.07 -12.01
N HIS A 79 17.32 9.00 -12.30
CA HIS A 79 16.00 9.06 -11.66
C HIS A 79 14.93 9.69 -12.56
N LYS A 80 13.65 9.58 -12.16
CA LYS A 80 12.48 10.07 -12.94
C LYS A 80 12.59 11.54 -13.39
N THR A 81 13.36 12.35 -12.68
CA THR A 81 13.50 13.80 -12.91
C THR A 81 14.94 14.19 -13.23
N GLU A 82 15.74 13.28 -13.80
CA GLU A 82 17.15 13.53 -14.18
C GLU A 82 17.34 14.78 -15.02
N ARG A 83 16.33 15.15 -15.84
CA ARG A 83 16.32 16.40 -16.63
C ARG A 83 16.44 17.68 -15.78
N LEU A 84 16.11 17.62 -14.49
CA LEU A 84 16.22 18.74 -13.54
C LEU A 84 17.57 18.74 -12.80
N GLY A 85 18.47 17.82 -13.15
CA GLY A 85 19.74 17.59 -12.45
C GLY A 85 19.68 16.40 -11.50
N PRO A 86 20.84 16.00 -10.95
CA PRO A 86 20.97 14.83 -10.10
C PRO A 86 20.27 15.02 -8.74
N ALA A 87 19.58 13.98 -8.29
CA ALA A 87 19.06 13.91 -6.94
C ALA A 87 20.22 13.80 -5.94
N THR A 88 20.13 14.53 -4.82
CA THR A 88 21.16 14.52 -3.78
C THR A 88 20.67 13.73 -2.59
N VAL A 89 21.47 12.76 -2.13
CA VAL A 89 21.28 12.10 -0.83
C VAL A 89 22.35 12.62 0.12
N ILE A 90 21.91 13.26 1.20
CA ILE A 90 22.73 13.84 2.26
C ILE A 90 22.91 12.79 3.37
N LEU A 91 24.11 12.63 3.88
CA LEU A 91 24.43 11.75 5.00
C LEU A 91 25.09 12.60 6.08
N ASP A 92 24.54 12.55 7.29
CA ASP A 92 25.30 12.96 8.47
C ASP A 92 26.47 11.98 8.72
N GLU A 93 27.38 12.37 9.61
CA GLU A 93 28.56 11.56 9.94
C GLU A 93 28.19 10.14 10.44
N ALA A 94 27.11 10.00 11.20
CA ALA A 94 26.71 8.71 11.76
C ALA A 94 26.13 7.77 10.69
N LEU A 95 25.33 8.30 9.77
CA LEU A 95 24.73 7.59 8.65
C LEU A 95 25.80 7.24 7.60
N GLU A 96 26.77 8.13 7.37
CA GLU A 96 27.93 7.85 6.54
C GLU A 96 28.71 6.65 7.08
N LYS A 97 29.03 6.65 8.38
CA LYS A 97 29.75 5.53 9.03
C LYS A 97 28.99 4.21 8.90
N GLN A 98 27.67 4.24 9.08
CA GLN A 98 26.81 3.06 8.91
C GLN A 98 26.81 2.55 7.47
N LEU A 99 26.77 3.46 6.49
CA LEU A 99 26.80 3.11 5.08
C LEU A 99 28.18 2.60 4.65
N CYS A 100 29.26 3.17 5.17
CA CYS A 100 30.63 2.64 5.06
C CYS A 100 30.75 1.22 5.62
N PHE A 101 30.20 0.98 6.82
CA PHE A 101 30.15 -0.35 7.41
C PHE A 101 29.38 -1.33 6.51
N TYR A 102 28.20 -0.91 6.02
CA TYR A 102 27.43 -1.73 5.10
C TYR A 102 28.22 -2.08 3.84
N VAL A 103 28.78 -1.08 3.14
CA VAL A 103 29.52 -1.29 1.89
C VAL A 103 30.75 -2.16 2.08
N ARG A 104 31.47 -1.99 3.20
CA ARG A 104 32.73 -2.71 3.45
C ARG A 104 32.53 -4.12 3.98
N TYR A 105 31.54 -4.34 4.84
CA TYR A 105 31.42 -5.60 5.59
C TYR A 105 30.15 -6.38 5.29
N ALA A 106 29.00 -5.72 5.17
CA ALA A 106 27.72 -6.42 5.00
C ALA A 106 27.37 -6.68 3.52
N ARG A 107 27.67 -5.73 2.62
CA ARG A 107 27.38 -5.82 1.20
C ARG A 107 28.08 -7.01 0.52
N PRO A 108 29.36 -7.34 0.83
CA PRO A 108 30.01 -8.54 0.31
C PRO A 108 29.33 -9.86 0.71
N SER A 109 28.66 -9.88 1.88
CA SER A 109 27.94 -11.06 2.38
C SER A 109 26.49 -11.16 1.84
N SER A 110 26.17 -10.46 0.75
CA SER A 110 24.83 -10.51 0.14
C SER A 110 24.58 -11.86 -0.53
N LEU A 111 23.42 -12.46 -0.23
CA LEU A 111 23.10 -13.83 -0.64
C LEU A 111 23.13 -14.00 -2.17
N GLY A 112 23.94 -14.97 -2.64
CA GLY A 112 24.01 -15.37 -4.05
C GLY A 112 24.61 -14.30 -4.98
N CYS A 113 25.23 -13.25 -4.44
CA CYS A 113 25.79 -12.17 -5.22
C CYS A 113 27.19 -12.55 -5.74
N PRO A 114 27.44 -12.54 -7.07
CA PRO A 114 28.77 -12.76 -7.62
C PRO A 114 29.77 -11.68 -7.16
N GLU A 115 31.03 -12.07 -6.94
CA GLU A 115 32.13 -11.18 -6.54
C GLU A 115 32.29 -9.99 -7.51
N GLY A 116 32.06 -10.23 -8.81
CA GLY A 116 32.09 -9.18 -9.84
C GLY A 116 31.07 -8.06 -9.59
N ILE A 117 29.86 -8.40 -9.13
CA ILE A 117 28.82 -7.40 -8.80
C ILE A 117 29.13 -6.69 -7.47
N ILE A 118 29.74 -7.39 -6.52
CA ILE A 118 30.14 -6.81 -5.23
C ILE A 118 31.16 -5.68 -5.43
N LYS A 119 32.07 -5.80 -6.40
CA LYS A 119 33.09 -4.76 -6.63
C LYS A 119 32.74 -3.78 -7.74
N ASN A 120 31.72 -4.07 -8.55
CA ASN A 120 31.34 -3.21 -9.66
C ASN A 120 30.80 -1.86 -9.17
N ARG A 121 31.41 -0.77 -9.64
CA ARG A 121 31.01 0.61 -9.33
C ARG A 121 29.63 0.96 -9.90
N ASP A 122 29.26 0.39 -11.03
CA ASP A 122 27.95 0.63 -11.66
C ASP A 122 26.83 -0.24 -11.05
N ALA A 123 27.20 -1.20 -10.19
CA ALA A 123 26.21 -2.01 -9.49
C ALA A 123 25.40 -1.17 -8.49
N PRO A 124 24.17 -1.60 -8.17
CA PRO A 124 23.35 -0.93 -7.15
C PRO A 124 24.10 -0.82 -5.82
N LEU A 125 23.95 0.33 -5.16
CA LEU A 125 24.51 0.57 -3.83
C LEU A 125 23.93 -0.44 -2.85
N PHE A 126 22.60 -0.58 -2.83
CA PHE A 126 21.89 -1.53 -2.01
C PHE A 126 21.53 -2.80 -2.79
N LEU A 127 22.12 -3.92 -2.39
CA LEU A 127 21.92 -5.21 -3.06
C LEU A 127 20.75 -6.00 -2.46
N GLY A 128 19.94 -6.57 -3.34
CA GLY A 128 18.97 -7.63 -3.09
C GLY A 128 19.62 -9.02 -3.10
N THR A 129 18.80 -10.05 -3.28
CA THR A 129 19.31 -11.41 -3.57
C THR A 129 19.98 -11.42 -4.95
N HIS A 130 21.00 -12.24 -5.12
CA HIS A 130 21.73 -12.43 -6.38
C HIS A 130 22.34 -11.15 -6.98
N GLY A 131 22.56 -10.12 -6.17
CA GLY A 131 23.12 -8.84 -6.61
C GLY A 131 22.13 -7.92 -7.35
N ALA A 132 20.83 -8.26 -7.36
CA ALA A 132 19.80 -7.42 -7.95
C ALA A 132 19.62 -6.09 -7.20
N CYS A 133 19.06 -5.07 -7.84
CA CYS A 133 18.67 -3.85 -7.14
C CYS A 133 17.41 -4.07 -6.30
N ILE A 134 17.18 -3.20 -5.32
CA ILE A 134 15.93 -3.24 -4.53
C ILE A 134 14.82 -2.54 -5.31
N TYR A 135 13.99 -3.31 -6.01
CA TYR A 135 12.87 -2.77 -6.78
C TYR A 135 11.74 -2.18 -5.92
N LYS A 136 11.51 -2.73 -4.71
CA LYS A 136 10.39 -2.35 -3.83
C LYS A 136 10.85 -1.60 -2.59
N VAL A 137 11.53 -0.46 -2.76
CA VAL A 137 12.04 0.38 -1.65
C VAL A 137 10.94 0.76 -0.65
N SER A 138 9.72 1.07 -1.12
CA SER A 138 8.60 1.37 -0.22
C SER A 138 8.18 0.19 0.64
N ARG A 139 8.29 -1.04 0.12
CA ARG A 139 8.03 -2.26 0.90
C ARG A 139 9.13 -2.49 1.93
N VAL A 140 10.39 -2.23 1.56
CA VAL A 140 11.52 -2.27 2.51
C VAL A 140 11.29 -1.33 3.69
N ALA A 141 10.86 -0.09 3.43
CA ALA A 141 10.53 0.86 4.49
C ALA A 141 9.38 0.36 5.37
N ASP A 142 8.29 -0.12 4.76
CA ASP A 142 7.10 -0.61 5.46
C ASP A 142 7.41 -1.85 6.34
N ASP A 143 8.15 -2.82 5.80
CA ASP A 143 8.57 -4.02 6.53
C ASP A 143 9.50 -3.65 7.70
N THR A 144 10.39 -2.68 7.50
CA THR A 144 11.29 -2.19 8.56
C THR A 144 10.52 -1.49 9.67
N TRP A 145 9.56 -0.63 9.31
CA TRP A 145 8.66 0.04 10.24
C TRP A 145 7.88 -0.95 11.11
N LYS A 146 7.28 -1.96 10.48
CA LYS A 146 6.56 -3.04 11.17
C LYS A 146 7.48 -3.85 12.08
N SER A 147 8.71 -4.13 11.64
CA SER A 147 9.68 -4.87 12.46
C SER A 147 10.11 -4.13 13.73
N MET A 148 9.93 -2.81 13.77
CA MET A 148 10.14 -1.98 14.96
C MET A 148 8.89 -1.91 15.87
N GLY A 149 7.81 -2.61 15.54
CA GLY A 149 6.55 -2.56 16.28
C GLY A 149 5.72 -1.30 16.03
N MET A 150 6.04 -0.53 14.99
CA MET A 150 5.34 0.71 14.70
C MET A 150 4.02 0.44 13.94
N PRO A 151 2.90 1.09 14.32
CA PRO A 151 1.61 0.86 13.69
C PRO A 151 1.51 1.51 12.30
N GLY A 152 0.59 1.02 11.46
CA GLY A 152 0.26 1.62 10.18
C GLY A 152 1.17 1.25 9.01
N LYS A 153 1.07 2.00 7.91
CA LYS A 153 1.89 1.84 6.70
C LYS A 153 2.93 2.96 6.60
N CYS A 154 4.16 2.60 6.26
CA CYS A 154 5.28 3.55 6.21
C CYS A 154 6.11 3.39 4.93
N GLY A 155 5.48 3.67 3.79
CA GLY A 155 6.17 3.68 2.50
C GLY A 155 6.84 5.03 2.20
N ALA A 156 7.92 5.01 1.42
CA ALA A 156 8.63 6.23 0.98
C ALA A 156 7.71 7.32 0.42
N THR A 157 6.71 6.95 -0.39
CA THR A 157 5.72 7.90 -0.93
C THR A 157 4.83 8.51 0.15
N ILE A 158 4.43 7.73 1.16
CA ILE A 158 3.60 8.22 2.27
C ILE A 158 4.40 9.20 3.10
N LEU A 159 5.59 8.80 3.56
CA LEU A 159 6.49 9.67 4.32
C LEU A 159 6.79 10.97 3.58
N ARG A 160 7.01 10.89 2.27
CA ARG A 160 7.23 12.06 1.44
C ARG A 160 6.02 12.99 1.34
N LYS A 161 4.81 12.45 1.17
CA LYS A 161 3.58 13.26 1.21
C LYS A 161 3.39 13.91 2.58
N THR A 162 3.60 13.15 3.65
CA THR A 162 3.47 13.65 5.03
C THR A 162 4.49 14.75 5.31
N ALA A 163 5.76 14.56 4.98
CA ALA A 163 6.81 15.54 5.18
C ALA A 163 6.55 16.83 4.38
N ALA A 164 6.15 16.71 3.10
CA ALA A 164 5.77 17.87 2.30
C ALA A 164 4.57 18.62 2.91
N THR A 165 3.53 17.89 3.31
CA THR A 165 2.32 18.49 3.91
C THR A 165 2.65 19.20 5.23
N LYS A 166 3.46 18.59 6.10
CA LYS A 166 3.91 19.20 7.35
C LYS A 166 4.80 20.41 7.13
N ALA A 167 5.71 20.37 6.16
CA ALA A 167 6.59 21.50 5.85
C ALA A 167 5.79 22.76 5.53
N VAL A 168 4.79 22.68 4.65
CA VAL A 168 3.91 23.84 4.37
C VAL A 168 3.00 24.18 5.55
N GLY A 169 2.65 23.17 6.33
CA GLY A 169 1.79 23.36 7.47
C GLY A 169 2.44 24.13 8.62
N GLU A 170 3.73 23.94 8.82
CA GLU A 170 4.45 24.28 10.05
C GLU A 170 5.65 25.22 9.81
N LEU A 171 6.19 25.30 8.59
CA LEU A 171 7.34 26.15 8.26
C LEU A 171 6.94 27.43 7.55
N LYS A 172 7.85 28.41 7.55
CA LYS A 172 7.72 29.62 6.73
C LYS A 172 7.88 29.25 5.25
N GLN A 173 7.28 30.05 4.36
CA GLN A 173 7.27 29.78 2.92
C GLN A 173 8.67 29.50 2.35
N ARG A 174 9.66 30.33 2.70
CA ARG A 174 11.06 30.15 2.26
C ARG A 174 11.63 28.79 2.65
N ASP A 175 11.39 28.34 3.88
CA ASP A 175 11.93 27.07 4.38
C ASP A 175 11.16 25.89 3.78
N ALA A 176 9.85 26.04 3.56
CA ALA A 176 9.04 25.05 2.84
C ALA A 176 9.49 24.88 1.38
N ASP A 177 9.90 25.97 0.72
CA ASP A 177 10.46 25.95 -0.63
C ASP A 177 11.82 25.23 -0.65
N GLN A 178 12.69 25.46 0.35
CA GLN A 178 13.95 24.72 0.50
C GLN A 178 13.72 23.22 0.73
N VAL A 179 12.71 22.84 1.52
CA VAL A 179 12.32 21.43 1.68
C VAL A 179 11.80 20.83 0.37
N ALA A 180 11.05 21.59 -0.41
CA ALA A 180 10.55 21.16 -1.71
C ALA A 180 11.69 20.96 -2.74
N GLU A 181 12.69 21.84 -2.72
CA GLU A 181 13.91 21.73 -3.51
C GLU A 181 14.73 20.49 -3.11
N LEU A 182 14.95 20.27 -1.82
CA LEU A 182 15.58 19.06 -1.29
C LEU A 182 14.87 17.79 -1.76
N MET A 183 13.54 17.85 -1.80
CA MET A 183 12.72 16.76 -2.32
C MET A 183 12.81 16.61 -3.84
N ALA A 184 13.26 17.60 -4.60
CA ALA A 184 13.16 17.68 -6.06
C ALA A 184 11.69 17.64 -6.54
N HIS A 185 10.80 18.41 -5.91
CA HIS A 185 9.47 18.67 -6.47
C HIS A 185 9.54 19.65 -7.65
N GLN A 186 8.69 19.43 -8.66
CA GLN A 186 8.43 20.51 -9.63
C GLN A 186 7.48 21.52 -8.98
N PRO A 187 7.64 22.83 -9.23
CA PRO A 187 6.77 23.87 -8.66
C PRO A 187 5.26 23.63 -8.90
N ALA A 188 4.88 23.04 -10.03
CA ALA A 188 3.48 22.68 -10.30
C ALA A 188 2.98 21.49 -9.44
N THR A 189 3.82 20.46 -9.26
CA THR A 189 3.52 19.34 -8.34
C THR A 189 3.54 19.83 -6.90
N GLN A 190 4.39 20.82 -6.63
CA GLN A 190 4.49 21.51 -5.37
C GLN A 190 3.09 22.11 -5.10
N HIS A 191 2.68 23.09 -5.90
CA HIS A 191 1.40 23.78 -5.77
C HIS A 191 0.18 22.84 -5.63
N ALA A 192 0.09 21.76 -6.40
CA ALA A 192 -1.05 20.82 -6.32
C ALA A 192 -1.19 20.10 -4.95
N TYR A 193 -0.08 19.68 -4.33
CA TYR A 193 -0.12 19.08 -2.99
C TYR A 193 -0.33 20.14 -1.90
N TYR A 194 0.18 21.36 -2.10
CA TYR A 194 0.12 22.44 -1.11
C TYR A 194 -1.21 23.18 -1.09
N VAL A 195 -1.84 23.40 -2.25
CA VAL A 195 -3.19 23.96 -2.36
C VAL A 195 -4.19 23.06 -1.64
N ALA A 196 -4.11 21.74 -1.77
CA ALA A 196 -5.05 20.85 -1.08
C ALA A 196 -5.00 20.99 0.46
N ALA A 197 -3.81 21.23 1.03
CA ALA A 197 -3.63 21.40 2.47
C ALA A 197 -4.05 22.80 2.95
N GLN A 198 -3.73 23.85 2.19
CA GLN A 198 -4.18 25.23 2.45
C GLN A 198 -5.71 25.34 2.30
N ASP A 199 -6.27 24.82 1.21
CA ASP A 199 -7.72 24.77 0.94
C ASP A 199 -8.48 24.07 2.07
N THR A 200 -7.91 23.01 2.66
CA THR A 200 -8.52 22.37 3.85
C THR A 200 -8.53 23.31 5.06
N ARG A 201 -7.43 24.02 5.34
CA ARG A 201 -7.36 24.98 6.46
C ARG A 201 -8.25 26.19 6.24
N ASP A 202 -8.27 26.71 5.01
CA ASP A 202 -9.07 27.85 4.61
C ASP A 202 -10.55 27.50 4.66
N LYS A 203 -10.94 26.28 4.25
CA LYS A 203 -12.30 25.76 4.42
C LYS A 203 -12.68 25.61 5.89
N ILE A 204 -11.80 25.09 6.75
CA ILE A 204 -12.06 25.00 8.21
C ILE A 204 -12.25 26.41 8.79
N ARG A 205 -11.37 27.35 8.45
CA ARG A 205 -11.46 28.74 8.90
C ARG A 205 -12.72 29.43 8.39
N ALA A 206 -13.07 29.23 7.12
CA ALA A 206 -14.31 29.72 6.52
C ALA A 206 -15.53 29.11 7.22
N CYS A 207 -15.51 27.82 7.57
CA CYS A 207 -16.56 27.18 8.36
C CYS A 207 -16.69 27.81 9.75
N SER A 208 -15.58 28.10 10.44
CA SER A 208 -15.61 28.77 11.75
C SER A 208 -16.11 30.21 11.66
N LEU A 209 -15.72 30.96 10.63
CA LEU A 209 -16.20 32.32 10.37
C LEU A 209 -17.69 32.32 10.04
N LEU A 210 -18.13 31.43 9.14
CA LEU A 210 -19.54 31.24 8.79
C LEU A 210 -20.38 30.88 10.02
N ALA A 211 -19.90 29.97 10.87
CA ALA A 211 -20.57 29.62 12.12
C ALA A 211 -20.62 30.78 13.14
N THR A 212 -19.75 31.79 13.01
CA THR A 212 -19.77 33.01 13.83
C THR A 212 -20.78 34.01 13.28
N VAL A 213 -20.85 34.17 11.96
CA VAL A 213 -21.84 35.01 11.27
C VAL A 213 -23.25 34.50 11.53
N LEU A 214 -23.50 33.20 11.30
CA LEU A 214 -24.81 32.57 11.52
C LEU A 214 -25.25 32.59 12.99
N ARG A 215 -24.30 32.63 13.94
CA ARG A 215 -24.62 32.79 15.37
C ARG A 215 -24.92 34.24 15.76
N LYS A 216 -24.29 35.22 15.11
CA LYS A 216 -24.59 36.65 15.33
C LYS A 216 -25.97 37.05 14.79
N GLU A 217 -26.51 36.31 13.83
CA GLU A 217 -27.89 36.52 13.34
C GLU A 217 -28.98 35.92 14.25
N GLY A 218 -28.60 35.21 15.33
CA GLY A 218 -29.53 34.64 16.31
C GLY A 218 -29.87 35.53 17.51
N VAL A 219 -29.31 36.75 17.60
CA VAL A 219 -29.59 37.70 18.69
C VAL A 219 -30.01 39.05 18.13
N ALA A 220 -31.08 39.05 17.34
CA ALA A 220 -31.88 40.25 17.09
C ALA A 220 -33.06 40.23 18.05
N GLY A 221 -32.86 40.81 19.23
CA GLY A 221 -33.89 40.92 20.26
C GLY A 221 -33.43 41.66 21.50
N THR A 222 -32.91 42.89 21.34
CA THR A 222 -33.27 44.14 22.06
C THR A 222 -32.13 45.17 21.97
N ALA A 223 -32.51 46.36 21.48
CA ALA A 223 -31.87 47.69 21.57
C ALA A 223 -31.12 47.95 22.90
N THR A 224 -30.11 48.81 23.07
CA THR A 224 -29.57 50.00 22.35
C THR A 224 -28.26 50.38 23.04
N VAL A 225 -27.36 51.10 22.35
CA VAL A 225 -26.71 52.39 22.75
C VAL A 225 -25.35 52.55 22.06
N GLU A 226 -25.21 53.75 21.52
CA GLU A 226 -24.17 54.38 20.71
C GLU A 226 -22.74 54.31 21.30
N ASN A 227 -21.72 54.26 20.45
CA ASN A 227 -20.91 55.45 20.12
C ASN A 227 -19.77 55.18 19.11
N ASN A 228 -19.45 56.26 18.40
CA ASN A 228 -18.67 56.51 17.18
C ASN A 228 -17.22 55.97 17.04
N PRO A 229 -16.64 56.06 15.81
CA PRO A 229 -15.43 55.37 15.36
C PRO A 229 -14.16 56.24 15.44
N PRO A 230 -13.00 55.71 15.00
CA PRO A 230 -12.03 56.54 14.29
C PRO A 230 -11.59 55.92 12.95
N THR A 231 -11.95 56.61 11.87
CA THR A 231 -11.09 57.33 10.92
C THR A 231 -9.74 56.73 10.46
N GLU A 232 -9.57 56.74 9.12
CA GLU A 232 -8.34 56.72 8.28
C GLU A 232 -7.54 55.40 8.25
N ILE A 233 -7.16 54.86 7.07
CA ILE A 233 -6.13 55.40 6.18
C ILE A 233 -6.29 54.87 4.72
N SER A 234 -6.27 55.83 3.79
CA SER A 234 -5.74 55.89 2.40
C SER A 234 -6.10 54.85 1.31
N GLU A 235 -6.70 55.42 0.27
CA GLU A 235 -6.39 55.27 -1.17
C GLU A 235 -5.04 54.63 -1.52
N ILE A 236 -5.01 53.79 -2.57
CA ILE A 236 -4.14 53.94 -3.75
C ILE A 236 -4.46 52.87 -4.82
N SER A 237 -4.71 53.39 -6.03
CA SER A 237 -4.37 52.87 -7.37
C SER A 237 -5.12 51.68 -7.97
N VAL A 238 -6.14 52.05 -8.75
CA VAL A 238 -6.53 51.42 -10.01
C VAL A 238 -5.33 51.38 -10.96
N CYS A 239 -4.95 50.19 -11.47
CA CYS A 239 -4.24 50.07 -12.73
C CYS A 239 -4.99 49.11 -13.67
N GLN A 240 -5.27 49.65 -14.84
CA GLN A 240 -5.91 49.04 -15.98
C GLN A 240 -5.04 47.96 -16.63
N ASN A 241 -5.72 47.02 -17.29
CA ASN A 241 -5.38 46.32 -18.54
C ASN A 241 -3.94 45.83 -18.78
N ASN A 242 -3.82 44.53 -19.09
CA ASN A 242 -3.44 44.09 -20.44
C ASN A 242 -3.62 42.58 -20.62
N GLN A 243 -4.60 42.20 -21.44
CA GLN A 243 -4.54 40.98 -22.26
C GLN A 243 -3.48 41.17 -23.36
N PRO A 244 -2.92 40.06 -23.86
CA PRO A 244 -3.07 39.76 -25.29
C PRO A 244 -3.58 38.33 -25.46
N ALA A 245 -4.68 38.14 -26.18
CA ALA A 245 -4.79 38.04 -27.63
C ALA A 245 -4.52 36.61 -28.11
N ASP A 246 -5.60 36.03 -28.62
CA ASP A 246 -5.75 34.74 -29.24
C ASP A 246 -4.88 34.58 -30.50
N ASP A 247 -4.46 33.34 -30.77
CA ASP A 247 -4.29 32.88 -32.15
C ASP A 247 -4.97 31.51 -32.28
N GLU A 248 -6.04 31.52 -33.07
CA GLU A 248 -6.80 30.37 -33.55
C GLU A 248 -5.98 29.57 -34.56
N VAL A 249 -5.97 28.23 -34.44
CA VAL A 249 -6.10 27.36 -35.62
C VAL A 249 -7.02 26.20 -35.29
N SER A 250 -8.21 26.26 -35.90
CA SER A 250 -9.23 25.23 -36.01
C SER A 250 -8.74 24.02 -36.82
N GLN A 251 -9.07 22.80 -36.37
CA GLN A 251 -9.58 21.75 -37.26
C GLN A 251 -10.66 20.90 -36.56
N HIS A 252 -11.83 20.92 -37.19
CA HIS A 252 -13.05 20.17 -36.89
C HIS A 252 -12.85 18.65 -36.86
N SER A 253 -13.57 17.97 -35.97
CA SER A 253 -14.38 16.80 -36.36
C SER A 253 -15.49 16.56 -35.33
N SER A 254 -16.72 16.77 -35.79
CA SER A 254 -17.99 16.55 -35.11
C SER A 254 -18.33 15.07 -35.02
N CYS A 255 -18.92 14.63 -33.92
CA CYS A 255 -19.95 13.58 -33.93
C CYS A 255 -20.95 13.84 -32.81
N GLN A 256 -22.21 13.63 -33.17
CA GLN A 256 -23.43 14.16 -32.55
C GLN A 256 -23.84 13.46 -31.25
N VAL A 257 -24.66 14.20 -30.52
CA VAL A 257 -25.39 13.85 -29.31
C VAL A 257 -26.59 12.98 -29.68
N ASP A 258 -26.83 11.92 -28.92
CA ASP A 258 -28.16 11.33 -28.75
C ASP A 258 -28.45 11.20 -27.25
N GLU A 259 -29.62 11.70 -26.87
CA GLU A 259 -30.13 11.82 -25.50
C GLU A 259 -30.75 10.50 -25.00
N SER A 260 -30.36 10.10 -23.77
CA SER A 260 -31.19 9.58 -22.65
C SER A 260 -32.10 8.32 -22.85
N PRO A 261 -32.43 7.50 -21.80
CA PRO A 261 -32.60 7.92 -20.41
C PRO A 261 -32.13 6.96 -19.28
N SER A 262 -32.07 7.58 -18.10
CA SER A 262 -32.17 7.06 -16.73
C SER A 262 -32.40 5.56 -16.47
N SER A 263 -31.59 4.99 -15.55
CA SER A 263 -32.12 4.19 -14.43
C SER A 263 -31.04 3.86 -13.37
N THR A 264 -31.34 4.29 -12.14
CA THR A 264 -31.14 3.60 -10.84
C THR A 264 -29.75 3.14 -10.39
N SER A 265 -29.32 3.79 -9.32
CA SER A 265 -28.26 3.43 -8.37
C SER A 265 -28.38 1.99 -7.84
N GLY A 266 -27.39 1.15 -8.16
CA GLY A 266 -27.15 -0.13 -7.50
C GLY A 266 -26.05 -0.01 -6.46
N HIS A 267 -26.42 0.13 -5.18
CA HIS A 267 -25.53 -0.12 -4.06
C HIS A 267 -25.36 -1.63 -3.88
N SER A 268 -24.23 -2.17 -4.32
CA SER A 268 -23.82 -3.54 -4.00
C SER A 268 -23.29 -3.60 -2.58
N GLN A 269 -24.14 -4.07 -1.66
CA GLN A 269 -23.77 -4.52 -0.32
C GLN A 269 -22.81 -5.73 -0.41
N PRO A 270 -21.80 -5.86 0.47
CA PRO A 270 -21.05 -7.09 0.62
C PRO A 270 -21.75 -8.03 1.61
N GLU A 271 -22.19 -9.21 1.17
CA GLU A 271 -22.54 -10.36 2.02
C GLU A 271 -22.26 -11.65 1.18
N PRO A 272 -21.85 -12.78 1.80
CA PRO A 272 -22.35 -13.22 3.09
C PRO A 272 -21.28 -13.35 4.18
N VAL A 273 -21.47 -12.57 5.25
CA VAL A 273 -21.27 -13.08 6.61
C VAL A 273 -22.50 -13.97 6.89
N MET A 274 -22.43 -14.95 7.79
CA MET A 274 -23.66 -15.63 8.20
C MET A 274 -24.68 -14.60 8.70
N SER A 275 -25.76 -14.39 7.95
CA SER A 275 -26.84 -13.50 8.37
C SER A 275 -27.34 -13.90 9.76
N ALA A 276 -27.75 -12.95 10.59
CA ALA A 276 -28.33 -13.24 11.91
C ALA A 276 -29.50 -14.23 11.82
N HIS A 277 -30.25 -14.20 10.70
CA HIS A 277 -31.28 -15.18 10.35
C HIS A 277 -30.74 -16.59 10.09
N SER A 278 -29.60 -16.73 9.41
CA SER A 278 -28.92 -18.01 9.20
C SER A 278 -28.43 -18.62 10.51
N LEU A 279 -27.94 -17.78 11.42
CA LEU A 279 -27.48 -18.19 12.76
C LEU A 279 -28.66 -18.61 13.66
N LEU A 280 -29.81 -17.95 13.54
CA LEU A 280 -31.06 -18.34 14.21
C LEU A 280 -31.72 -19.57 13.62
N ALA A 281 -31.72 -19.74 12.31
CA ALA A 281 -32.23 -20.95 11.65
C ALA A 281 -31.38 -22.17 12.05
N PHE A 282 -30.06 -21.98 12.18
CA PHE A 282 -29.14 -22.98 12.72
C PHE A 282 -29.42 -23.29 14.21
N TYR A 283 -29.64 -22.26 15.03
CA TYR A 283 -30.03 -22.42 16.44
C TYR A 283 -31.37 -23.14 16.58
N GLY A 284 -32.38 -22.78 15.77
CA GLY A 284 -33.71 -23.39 15.73
C GLY A 284 -33.71 -24.86 15.28
N LYS A 285 -32.84 -25.24 14.33
CA LYS A 285 -32.65 -26.65 13.93
C LYS A 285 -32.00 -27.47 15.06
N THR A 286 -31.03 -26.89 15.77
CA THR A 286 -30.34 -27.55 16.90
C THR A 286 -31.26 -27.68 18.12
N VAL A 287 -32.15 -26.70 18.33
CA VAL A 287 -33.21 -26.71 19.37
C VAL A 287 -34.27 -27.78 19.10
N LYS A 288 -34.67 -27.99 17.83
CA LYS A 288 -35.62 -29.06 17.44
C LYS A 288 -35.10 -30.47 17.76
N GLN A 289 -33.78 -30.67 17.80
CA GLN A 289 -33.16 -31.95 18.13
C GLN A 289 -33.00 -32.18 19.64
N HIS A 290 -33.14 -31.13 20.46
CA HIS A 290 -33.05 -31.19 21.92
C HIS A 290 -34.11 -30.28 22.56
N PRO A 291 -35.37 -30.75 22.71
CA PRO A 291 -36.53 -29.90 23.04
C PRO A 291 -36.55 -29.28 24.45
N GLN A 292 -35.50 -29.49 25.25
CA GLN A 292 -35.37 -28.95 26.60
C GLN A 292 -34.78 -27.52 26.61
N THR A 293 -35.26 -26.62 25.75
CA THR A 293 -34.72 -25.25 25.63
C THR A 293 -35.59 -24.21 26.33
N ILE A 294 -34.95 -23.48 27.24
CA ILE A 294 -35.48 -22.65 28.35
C ILE A 294 -35.83 -21.20 27.91
N PHE A 295 -35.79 -20.87 26.62
CA PHE A 295 -36.01 -19.50 26.17
C PHE A 295 -37.46 -19.30 25.74
N SER A 296 -38.17 -18.41 26.45
CA SER A 296 -39.44 -17.87 25.96
C SER A 296 -39.22 -17.08 24.68
N GLU A 297 -40.26 -16.90 23.84
CA GLU A 297 -40.18 -16.05 22.64
C GLU A 297 -39.69 -14.63 22.96
N LYS A 298 -40.02 -14.14 24.17
CA LYS A 298 -39.53 -12.86 24.69
C LYS A 298 -38.02 -12.85 24.92
N ASP A 299 -37.44 -13.96 25.39
CA ASP A 299 -35.99 -14.09 25.60
C ASP A 299 -35.23 -14.17 24.26
N LYS A 300 -35.83 -14.79 23.23
CA LYS A 300 -35.26 -14.82 21.87
C LYS A 300 -35.24 -13.44 21.22
N ALA A 301 -36.32 -12.67 21.37
CA ALA A 301 -36.39 -11.30 20.87
C ALA A 301 -35.35 -10.38 21.54
N LEU A 302 -35.17 -10.52 22.86
CA LEU A 302 -34.16 -9.75 23.61
C LEU A 302 -32.72 -10.10 23.20
N PHE A 303 -32.43 -11.39 22.98
CA PHE A 303 -31.14 -11.84 22.47
C PHE A 303 -30.83 -11.21 21.10
N LEU A 304 -31.80 -11.23 20.19
CA LEU A 304 -31.69 -10.64 18.86
C LEU A 304 -31.42 -9.13 18.91
N GLN A 305 -32.19 -8.42 19.73
CA GLN A 305 -32.01 -6.99 19.92
C GLN A 305 -30.59 -6.65 20.38
N LYS A 306 -30.05 -7.42 21.33
CA LYS A 306 -28.69 -7.22 21.84
C LYS A 306 -27.61 -7.67 20.85
N PHE A 307 -27.81 -8.76 20.11
CA PHE A 307 -26.91 -9.20 19.04
C PHE A 307 -26.74 -8.12 17.95
N HIS A 308 -27.84 -7.51 17.52
CA HIS A 308 -27.82 -6.42 16.53
C HIS A 308 -27.18 -5.12 17.06
N SER A 309 -27.05 -4.96 18.38
CA SER A 309 -26.37 -3.80 18.98
C SER A 309 -24.83 -3.93 19.00
N VAL A 310 -24.29 -5.13 18.78
CA VAL A 310 -22.84 -5.40 18.78
C VAL A 310 -22.28 -5.14 17.38
N LYS A 311 -21.57 -4.01 17.20
CA LYS A 311 -20.85 -3.66 15.97
C LYS A 311 -19.47 -4.32 15.94
N GLU A 312 -19.40 -5.63 15.69
CA GLU A 312 -18.11 -6.30 15.49
C GLU A 312 -18.04 -7.02 14.15
N ARG A 313 -16.83 -7.01 13.56
CA ARG A 313 -16.56 -7.57 12.23
C ARG A 313 -16.19 -9.05 12.27
N GLU A 314 -15.81 -9.57 13.45
CA GLU A 314 -15.43 -10.97 13.61
C GLU A 314 -16.49 -11.76 14.39
N PRO A 315 -17.01 -12.88 13.85
CA PRO A 315 -18.08 -13.66 14.47
C PRO A 315 -17.75 -14.16 15.89
N GLY A 316 -16.49 -14.53 16.15
CA GLY A 316 -16.04 -15.01 17.46
C GLY A 316 -16.02 -13.92 18.53
N ALA A 317 -15.60 -12.71 18.16
CA ALA A 317 -15.56 -11.56 19.05
C ALA A 317 -17.00 -11.05 19.34
N ALA A 318 -17.87 -11.04 18.33
CA ALA A 318 -19.29 -10.72 18.47
C ALA A 318 -19.99 -11.68 19.45
N LEU A 319 -19.75 -12.99 19.33
CA LEU A 319 -20.34 -14.00 20.22
C LEU A 319 -19.83 -13.87 21.67
N THR A 320 -18.55 -13.52 21.85
CA THR A 320 -17.96 -13.32 23.18
C THR A 320 -18.58 -12.10 23.86
N ARG A 321 -18.71 -10.97 23.15
CA ARG A 321 -19.41 -9.80 23.71
C ARG A 321 -20.89 -10.03 23.95
N VAL A 322 -21.57 -10.78 23.10
CA VAL A 322 -22.97 -11.13 23.33
C VAL A 322 -23.12 -11.98 24.60
N ALA A 323 -22.17 -12.89 24.86
CA ALA A 323 -22.13 -13.62 26.12
C ALA A 323 -21.92 -12.68 27.33
N ASP A 324 -21.00 -11.73 27.24
CA ASP A 324 -20.73 -10.76 28.31
C ASP A 324 -21.96 -9.88 28.59
N VAL A 325 -22.60 -9.35 27.55
CA VAL A 325 -23.81 -8.52 27.65
C VAL A 325 -25.01 -9.30 28.23
N ILE A 326 -25.08 -10.61 27.99
CA ILE A 326 -26.09 -11.50 28.61
C ILE A 326 -25.77 -11.75 30.09
N LEU A 327 -24.48 -11.87 30.44
CA LEU A 327 -24.03 -12.09 31.82
C LEU A 327 -24.11 -10.83 32.70
N GLU A 328 -24.12 -9.65 32.08
CA GLU A 328 -24.34 -8.35 32.73
C GLU A 328 -25.81 -8.04 33.01
N ASP A 329 -26.74 -8.70 32.31
CA ASP A 329 -28.19 -8.50 32.49
C ASP A 329 -28.70 -9.17 33.77
N GLU A 330 -29.14 -8.36 34.75
CA GLU A 330 -29.52 -8.84 36.08
C GLU A 330 -30.69 -9.84 36.06
N HIS A 331 -31.63 -9.68 35.12
CA HIS A 331 -32.81 -10.52 35.03
C HIS A 331 -32.48 -11.91 34.47
N LEU A 332 -31.60 -11.96 33.48
CA LEU A 332 -31.08 -13.22 32.93
C LEU A 332 -30.11 -13.89 33.91
N ARG A 333 -29.32 -13.11 34.65
CA ARG A 333 -28.40 -13.58 35.69
C ARG A 333 -29.10 -14.25 36.89
N LYS A 334 -30.32 -13.82 37.25
CA LYS A 334 -31.15 -14.50 38.27
C LYS A 334 -31.82 -15.76 37.73
N LYS A 335 -32.24 -15.76 36.47
CA LYS A 335 -32.96 -16.89 35.83
C LYS A 335 -32.02 -18.04 35.49
N PHE A 336 -30.77 -17.75 35.18
CA PHE A 336 -29.77 -18.75 34.81
C PHE A 336 -28.60 -18.75 35.80
N LYS A 337 -28.34 -19.90 36.44
CA LYS A 337 -27.14 -20.07 37.27
C LYS A 337 -25.91 -19.76 36.39
N ARG A 338 -25.16 -18.69 36.70
CA ARG A 338 -24.02 -18.15 35.93
C ARG A 338 -23.13 -19.22 35.29
N LYS A 339 -22.86 -20.30 36.04
CA LYS A 339 -22.01 -21.41 35.61
C LYS A 339 -22.61 -22.20 34.43
N GLN A 340 -23.91 -22.50 34.43
CA GLN A 340 -24.55 -23.28 33.36
C GLN A 340 -24.60 -22.55 32.02
N VAL A 341 -24.82 -21.23 32.00
CA VAL A 341 -24.86 -20.45 30.75
C VAL A 341 -23.46 -20.31 30.17
N ALA A 342 -22.46 -20.03 31.01
CA ALA A 342 -21.07 -19.95 30.58
C ALA A 342 -20.58 -21.29 30.01
N ASP A 343 -20.87 -22.41 30.68
CA ASP A 343 -20.45 -23.75 30.23
C ASP A 343 -21.12 -24.13 28.89
N LYS A 344 -22.39 -23.77 28.70
CA LYS A 344 -23.14 -24.07 27.46
C LYS A 344 -22.69 -23.20 26.28
N LEU A 345 -22.40 -21.91 26.52
CA LEU A 345 -21.81 -21.02 25.52
C LEU A 345 -20.41 -21.49 25.11
N ARG A 346 -19.58 -21.90 26.08
CA ARG A 346 -18.24 -22.44 25.83
C ARG A 346 -18.29 -23.73 25.00
N SER A 347 -19.22 -24.64 25.32
CA SER A 347 -19.46 -25.85 24.52
C SER A 347 -19.91 -25.55 23.09
N MET A 348 -20.77 -24.55 22.89
CA MET A 348 -21.19 -24.13 21.53
C MET A 348 -20.02 -23.53 20.73
N LEU A 349 -19.18 -22.70 21.36
CA LEU A 349 -17.99 -22.13 20.73
C LEU A 349 -17.00 -23.23 20.31
N GLU A 350 -16.81 -24.26 21.15
CA GLU A 350 -15.96 -25.40 20.81
C GLU A 350 -16.50 -26.21 19.62
N ILE A 351 -17.83 -26.38 19.51
CA ILE A 351 -18.46 -27.08 18.38
C ILE A 351 -18.28 -26.28 17.08
N LEU A 352 -18.44 -24.96 17.13
CA LEU A 352 -18.24 -24.08 15.98
C LEU A 352 -16.78 -24.09 15.53
N ALA A 353 -15.83 -23.97 16.46
CA ALA A 353 -14.40 -24.05 16.17
C ALA A 353 -13.98 -25.40 15.56
N LYS A 354 -14.55 -26.51 16.06
CA LYS A 354 -14.32 -27.85 15.50
C LYS A 354 -14.90 -28.01 14.09
N LYS A 355 -16.07 -27.45 13.81
CA LYS A 355 -16.69 -27.49 12.47
C LYS A 355 -15.94 -26.62 11.47
N GLU A 356 -15.53 -25.42 11.85
CA GLU A 356 -14.70 -24.55 11.01
C GLU A 356 -13.33 -25.20 10.73
N SER A 357 -12.73 -25.85 11.74
CA SER A 357 -11.50 -26.63 11.56
C SER A 357 -11.69 -27.84 10.62
N ALA A 358 -12.83 -28.55 10.70
CA ALA A 358 -13.13 -29.69 9.81
C ALA A 358 -13.43 -29.26 8.37
N GLN A 359 -14.08 -28.10 8.19
CA GLN A 359 -14.39 -27.51 6.88
C GLN A 359 -13.13 -26.92 6.22
N ASN A 360 -12.23 -26.33 7.01
CA ASN A 360 -10.91 -25.90 6.55
C ASN A 360 -9.97 -27.08 6.27
N ALA A 361 -10.08 -28.21 6.99
CA ALA A 361 -9.29 -29.41 6.75
C ALA A 361 -9.67 -30.13 5.45
N THR A 362 -10.95 -30.11 5.07
CA THR A 362 -11.45 -30.69 3.80
C THR A 362 -11.09 -29.83 2.59
N ASN A 363 -10.99 -28.51 2.73
CA ASN A 363 -10.48 -27.63 1.67
C ASN A 363 -8.94 -27.61 1.55
N LYS A 364 -8.20 -28.04 2.58
CA LYS A 364 -6.72 -28.04 2.58
C LYS A 364 -6.08 -29.20 1.79
N THR A 365 -6.84 -30.22 1.38
CA THR A 365 -6.26 -31.43 0.77
C THR A 365 -6.02 -31.32 -0.74
N LYS A 366 -6.53 -30.27 -1.39
CA LYS A 366 -6.25 -29.96 -2.81
C LYS A 366 -5.56 -28.60 -2.93
N CYS A 367 -4.40 -28.44 -2.31
CA CYS A 367 -3.58 -27.25 -2.51
C CYS A 367 -2.68 -27.44 -3.76
N PRO A 368 -2.71 -26.54 -4.75
CA PRO A 368 -1.90 -26.62 -5.96
C PRO A 368 -0.38 -26.42 -5.73
N THR A 369 0.06 -26.26 -4.48
CA THR A 369 1.49 -26.20 -4.12
C THR A 369 2.28 -27.48 -4.41
N LYS A 370 1.65 -28.56 -4.88
CA LYS A 370 2.33 -29.80 -5.28
C LYS A 370 2.74 -29.87 -6.76
N LEU A 371 2.40 -28.86 -7.56
CA LEU A 371 2.82 -28.81 -8.97
C LEU A 371 4.34 -28.65 -9.07
N THR A 372 5.00 -29.57 -9.79
CA THR A 372 6.41 -29.39 -10.15
C THR A 372 6.56 -28.29 -11.21
N ASP A 373 7.76 -27.70 -11.29
CA ASP A 373 8.07 -26.66 -12.27
C ASP A 373 7.79 -27.10 -13.72
N ASP A 374 8.09 -28.36 -14.05
CA ASP A 374 7.83 -28.96 -15.36
C ASP A 374 6.33 -29.10 -15.63
N GLN A 375 5.55 -29.54 -14.63
CA GLN A 375 4.10 -29.65 -14.76
C GLN A 375 3.46 -28.27 -14.95
N LEU A 376 3.89 -27.28 -14.16
CA LEU A 376 3.38 -25.91 -14.29
C LEU A 376 3.68 -25.34 -15.68
N THR A 377 4.90 -25.53 -16.17
CA THR A 377 5.32 -25.10 -17.50
C THR A 377 4.50 -25.78 -18.59
N ASP A 378 4.32 -27.10 -18.51
CA ASP A 378 3.51 -27.86 -19.47
C ASP A 378 2.04 -27.40 -19.46
N HIS A 379 1.45 -27.21 -18.28
CA HIS A 379 0.07 -26.71 -18.17
C HIS A 379 -0.10 -25.32 -18.81
N ILE A 380 0.83 -24.39 -18.60
CA ILE A 380 0.81 -23.06 -19.21
C ILE A 380 0.92 -23.16 -20.74
N LEU A 381 1.86 -23.98 -21.24
CA LEU A 381 2.09 -24.13 -22.67
C LEU A 381 0.91 -24.79 -23.39
N ARG A 382 0.19 -25.71 -22.74
CA ARG A 382 -1.06 -26.28 -23.28
C ARG A 382 -2.15 -25.23 -23.47
N GLU A 383 -2.15 -24.16 -22.67
CA GLU A 383 -3.10 -23.04 -22.79
C GLU A 383 -2.65 -21.93 -23.75
N LYS A 384 -1.52 -22.13 -24.44
CA LYS A 384 -0.95 -21.12 -25.35
C LYS A 384 -1.95 -20.61 -26.39
N LYS A 385 -2.82 -21.47 -26.93
CA LYS A 385 -3.85 -21.06 -27.91
C LYS A 385 -4.90 -20.13 -27.28
N TYR A 386 -5.40 -20.48 -26.10
CA TYR A 386 -6.35 -19.66 -25.33
C TYR A 386 -5.74 -18.30 -24.99
N LEU A 387 -4.54 -18.30 -24.39
CA LEU A 387 -3.83 -17.08 -24.03
C LEU A 387 -3.48 -16.20 -25.24
N ARG A 388 -3.20 -16.81 -26.40
CA ARG A 388 -2.99 -16.09 -27.66
C ARG A 388 -4.26 -15.41 -28.16
N ASN A 389 -5.42 -16.04 -28.04
CA ASN A 389 -6.70 -15.41 -28.38
C ASN A 389 -6.96 -14.17 -27.49
N ILE A 390 -6.66 -14.24 -26.19
CA ILE A 390 -6.74 -13.08 -25.29
C ILE A 390 -5.73 -12.00 -25.70
N PHE A 391 -4.48 -12.39 -25.98
CA PHE A 391 -3.41 -11.47 -26.36
C PHE A 391 -3.73 -10.70 -27.65
N GLU A 392 -4.27 -11.39 -28.65
CA GLU A 392 -4.69 -10.82 -29.93
C GLU A 392 -6.03 -10.07 -29.85
N GLY A 393 -6.71 -10.08 -28.70
CA GLY A 393 -8.02 -9.45 -28.50
C GLY A 393 -9.18 -10.14 -29.23
N LYS A 394 -8.99 -11.41 -29.62
CA LYS A 394 -10.03 -12.25 -30.24
C LYS A 394 -11.02 -12.81 -29.22
N ASP A 395 -10.59 -12.95 -27.97
CA ASP A 395 -11.45 -13.42 -26.89
C ASP A 395 -12.06 -12.24 -26.12
N VAL A 396 -13.35 -12.00 -26.35
CA VAL A 396 -14.12 -10.89 -25.77
C VAL A 396 -14.52 -11.18 -24.31
N ALA A 397 -14.45 -12.44 -23.86
CA ALA A 397 -14.94 -12.81 -22.54
C ALA A 397 -14.01 -12.37 -21.40
N CYS A 398 -12.69 -12.35 -21.61
CA CYS A 398 -11.69 -12.02 -20.58
C CYS A 398 -11.92 -10.61 -19.99
N LYS A 399 -12.36 -10.57 -18.72
CA LYS A 399 -12.63 -9.32 -17.99
C LYS A 399 -11.36 -8.47 -17.85
N ARG A 400 -10.21 -9.11 -17.56
CA ARG A 400 -8.91 -8.44 -17.40
C ARG A 400 -8.44 -7.77 -18.69
N HIS A 401 -8.60 -8.44 -19.84
CA HIS A 401 -8.29 -7.85 -21.16
C HIS A 401 -9.09 -6.57 -21.40
N ARG A 402 -10.42 -6.64 -21.22
CA ARG A 402 -11.32 -5.50 -21.41
C ARG A 402 -10.92 -4.32 -20.51
N ARG A 403 -10.65 -4.57 -19.22
CA ARG A 403 -10.19 -3.54 -18.29
C ARG A 403 -8.84 -2.96 -18.66
N PHE A 404 -7.90 -3.78 -19.14
CA PHE A 404 -6.60 -3.28 -19.59
C PHE A 404 -6.75 -2.33 -20.79
N LYS A 405 -7.70 -2.60 -21.69
CA LYS A 405 -7.98 -1.74 -22.86
C LYS A 405 -8.70 -0.44 -22.51
N GLN A 406 -9.40 -0.35 -21.37
CA GLN A 406 -10.11 0.86 -20.92
C GLN A 406 -9.21 2.05 -20.54
N GLY A 407 -7.89 1.87 -20.41
CA GLY A 407 -6.93 2.98 -20.26
C GLY A 407 -6.08 2.93 -18.98
N ARG A 408 -5.40 4.04 -18.67
CA ARG A 408 -4.35 4.07 -17.61
C ARG A 408 -4.85 3.69 -16.22
N ARG A 409 -5.98 4.25 -15.78
CA ARG A 409 -6.47 4.04 -14.41
C ARG A 409 -6.85 2.58 -14.15
N SER A 410 -7.59 1.96 -15.06
CA SER A 410 -7.95 0.54 -14.96
C SER A 410 -6.73 -0.39 -15.07
N ARG A 411 -5.70 -0.02 -15.85
CA ARG A 411 -4.42 -0.75 -15.90
C ARG A 411 -3.66 -0.72 -14.58
N GLU A 412 -3.74 0.36 -13.82
CA GLU A 412 -3.13 0.46 -12.49
C GLU A 412 -3.89 -0.38 -11.47
N GLU A 413 -5.22 -0.38 -11.52
CA GLU A 413 -6.06 -1.21 -10.65
C GLU A 413 -5.80 -2.72 -10.82
N LEU A 414 -5.62 -3.18 -12.06
CA LEU A 414 -5.29 -4.58 -12.35
C LEU A 414 -4.03 -5.06 -11.62
N GLN A 415 -3.07 -4.17 -11.36
CA GLN A 415 -1.85 -4.53 -10.63
C GLN A 415 -2.13 -4.98 -9.19
N TYR A 416 -3.19 -4.46 -8.57
CA TYR A 416 -3.59 -4.81 -7.22
C TYR A 416 -4.46 -6.07 -7.19
N GLU A 417 -5.07 -6.44 -8.31
CA GLU A 417 -5.88 -7.64 -8.48
C GLU A 417 -5.07 -8.86 -8.96
N THR A 418 -3.82 -8.65 -9.35
CA THR A 418 -2.87 -9.71 -9.66
C THR A 418 -2.33 -10.29 -8.36
N THR A 419 -3.08 -11.21 -7.77
CA THR A 419 -2.63 -11.99 -6.61
C THR A 419 -2.00 -13.29 -7.08
N LYS A 420 -1.13 -13.87 -6.24
CA LYS A 420 -0.46 -15.14 -6.56
C LYS A 420 -1.40 -16.33 -6.43
N GLY A 421 -2.55 -16.12 -5.78
CA GLY A 421 -3.48 -17.18 -5.43
C GLY A 421 -2.78 -18.26 -4.60
N PRO A 422 -3.06 -19.54 -4.87
CA PRO A 422 -2.51 -20.65 -4.10
C PRO A 422 -1.10 -21.11 -4.56
N PHE A 423 -0.45 -20.38 -5.46
CA PHE A 423 0.89 -20.71 -5.99
C PHE A 423 2.00 -20.10 -5.13
N THR A 424 3.16 -20.76 -5.07
CA THR A 424 4.33 -20.20 -4.37
C THR A 424 4.94 -19.03 -5.13
N ASP A 425 5.84 -18.28 -4.47
CA ASP A 425 6.55 -17.16 -5.09
C ASP A 425 7.39 -17.64 -6.28
N GLU A 426 8.03 -18.80 -6.15
CA GLU A 426 8.87 -19.42 -7.17
C GLU A 426 8.04 -19.87 -8.38
N GLN A 427 6.91 -20.54 -8.14
CA GLN A 427 5.98 -20.95 -9.21
C GLN A 427 5.41 -19.75 -9.96
N TYR A 428 5.08 -18.68 -9.23
CA TYR A 428 4.58 -17.45 -9.83
C TYR A 428 5.64 -16.77 -10.74
N GLU A 429 6.89 -16.72 -10.28
CA GLU A 429 8.01 -16.17 -11.07
C GLU A 429 8.32 -17.04 -12.29
N LEU A 430 8.29 -18.37 -12.16
CA LEU A 430 8.44 -19.31 -13.26
C LEU A 430 7.35 -19.11 -14.32
N ALA A 431 6.09 -19.04 -13.90
CA ALA A 431 4.96 -18.80 -14.81
C ALA A 431 5.10 -17.47 -15.57
N ALA A 432 5.55 -16.41 -14.87
CA ALA A 432 5.83 -15.12 -15.49
C ALA A 432 6.93 -15.23 -16.56
N ASP A 433 8.04 -15.90 -16.26
CA ASP A 433 9.15 -16.09 -17.19
C ASP A 433 8.74 -16.88 -18.44
N VAL A 434 8.00 -17.99 -18.26
CA VAL A 434 7.45 -18.79 -19.37
C VAL A 434 6.57 -17.93 -20.29
N LEU A 435 5.69 -17.11 -19.72
CA LEU A 435 4.80 -16.25 -20.49
C LEU A 435 5.56 -15.11 -21.20
N VAL A 436 6.52 -14.47 -20.53
CA VAL A 436 7.34 -13.41 -21.14
C VAL A 436 8.14 -13.98 -22.31
N LYS A 437 8.79 -15.14 -22.16
CA LYS A 437 9.49 -15.81 -23.27
C LYS A 437 8.55 -16.17 -24.43
N THR A 438 7.32 -16.56 -24.13
CA THR A 438 6.34 -17.00 -25.14
C THR A 438 5.70 -15.84 -25.91
N PHE A 439 5.41 -14.72 -25.24
CA PHE A 439 4.63 -13.61 -25.80
C PHE A 439 5.45 -12.33 -26.05
N CYS A 440 6.66 -12.24 -25.50
CA CYS A 440 7.59 -11.11 -25.65
C CYS A 440 8.99 -11.57 -26.10
N PRO A 441 9.14 -12.28 -27.24
CA PRO A 441 10.43 -12.86 -27.66
C PRO A 441 11.54 -11.81 -27.87
N ASN A 442 11.17 -10.57 -28.16
CA ASN A 442 12.10 -9.45 -28.38
C ASN A 442 12.27 -8.55 -27.14
N ASN A 443 11.83 -8.98 -25.95
CA ASN A 443 11.86 -8.19 -24.71
C ASN A 443 11.18 -6.80 -24.83
N GLU A 444 10.11 -6.70 -25.63
CA GLU A 444 9.32 -5.47 -25.76
C GLU A 444 8.68 -5.13 -24.41
N THR A 445 9.26 -4.15 -23.71
CA THR A 445 8.91 -3.75 -22.33
C THR A 445 7.44 -3.34 -22.21
N GLU A 446 6.85 -2.78 -23.27
CA GLU A 446 5.44 -2.39 -23.33
C GLU A 446 4.49 -3.59 -23.24
N ARG A 447 4.90 -4.74 -23.78
CA ARG A 447 4.10 -5.97 -23.75
C ARG A 447 4.24 -6.72 -22.44
N VAL A 448 5.37 -6.56 -21.74
CA VAL A 448 5.60 -7.19 -20.44
C VAL A 448 4.54 -6.76 -19.42
N ASP A 449 4.16 -5.48 -19.39
CA ASP A 449 3.09 -5.01 -18.48
C ASP A 449 1.75 -5.71 -18.74
N TYR A 450 1.41 -5.91 -20.02
CA TYR A 450 0.21 -6.65 -20.42
C TYR A 450 0.29 -8.12 -20.01
N VAL A 451 1.42 -8.78 -20.24
CA VAL A 451 1.63 -10.18 -19.84
C VAL A 451 1.45 -10.35 -18.34
N LEU A 452 2.06 -9.49 -17.53
CA LEU A 452 2.02 -9.62 -16.07
C LEU A 452 0.65 -9.29 -15.46
N LYS A 453 -0.09 -8.33 -16.05
CA LYS A 453 -1.39 -7.89 -15.51
C LYS A 453 -2.58 -8.68 -16.03
N VAL A 454 -2.47 -9.25 -17.23
CA VAL A 454 -3.58 -9.95 -17.90
C VAL A 454 -3.27 -11.43 -18.06
N LEU A 455 -2.25 -11.79 -18.83
CA LEU A 455 -2.01 -13.19 -19.19
C LEU A 455 -1.59 -14.06 -18.00
N LEU A 456 -0.78 -13.53 -17.09
CA LEU A 456 -0.28 -14.29 -15.96
C LEU A 456 -1.38 -14.74 -14.99
N PRO A 457 -2.28 -13.86 -14.50
CA PRO A 457 -3.45 -14.28 -13.73
C PRO A 457 -4.33 -15.29 -14.49
N GLU A 458 -4.63 -15.03 -15.76
CA GLU A 458 -5.48 -15.91 -16.58
C GLU A 458 -4.86 -17.29 -16.77
N ALA A 459 -3.55 -17.37 -16.99
CA ALA A 459 -2.82 -18.62 -17.10
C ALA A 459 -2.90 -19.41 -15.79
N LEU A 460 -2.61 -18.76 -14.65
CA LEU A 460 -2.63 -19.43 -13.34
C LEU A 460 -4.05 -19.90 -12.94
N ILE A 461 -5.10 -19.15 -13.30
CA ILE A 461 -6.50 -19.56 -13.12
C ILE A 461 -6.79 -20.83 -13.94
N ARG A 462 -6.37 -20.88 -15.22
CA ARG A 462 -6.54 -22.08 -16.06
C ARG A 462 -5.76 -23.29 -15.54
N VAL A 463 -4.55 -23.07 -15.00
CA VAL A 463 -3.79 -24.14 -14.35
C VAL A 463 -4.56 -24.67 -13.13
N ALA A 464 -5.12 -23.78 -12.30
CA ALA A 464 -5.92 -24.17 -11.14
C ALA A 464 -7.20 -24.93 -11.53
N GLU A 465 -7.94 -24.44 -12.53
CA GLU A 465 -9.14 -25.07 -13.10
C GLU A 465 -8.86 -26.54 -13.45
N ARG A 466 -7.78 -26.78 -14.20
CA ARG A 466 -7.38 -28.14 -14.63
C ARG A 466 -6.81 -28.99 -13.51
N HIS A 467 -5.96 -28.43 -12.66
CA HIS A 467 -5.24 -29.20 -11.64
C HIS A 467 -6.16 -29.61 -10.48
N LEU A 468 -7.13 -28.75 -10.14
CA LEU A 468 -8.03 -28.97 -9.02
C LEU A 468 -9.37 -29.60 -9.44
N ASP A 469 -9.63 -29.62 -10.75
CA ASP A 469 -10.89 -30.05 -11.36
C ASP A 469 -12.07 -29.25 -10.80
N VAL A 470 -11.99 -27.92 -10.97
CA VAL A 470 -12.97 -26.94 -10.48
C VAL A 470 -13.42 -26.05 -11.61
N SER A 471 -14.56 -25.38 -11.45
CA SER A 471 -15.04 -24.39 -12.43
C SER A 471 -14.10 -23.17 -12.51
N HIS A 472 -14.20 -22.41 -13.60
CA HIS A 472 -13.42 -21.19 -13.78
C HIS A 472 -13.72 -20.16 -12.68
N GLU A 473 -14.99 -20.01 -12.30
CA GLU A 473 -15.42 -19.12 -11.22
C GLU A 473 -14.84 -19.55 -9.87
N GLU A 474 -14.84 -20.84 -9.55
CA GLU A 474 -14.22 -21.37 -8.32
C GLU A 474 -12.72 -21.14 -8.32
N ALA A 475 -12.05 -21.37 -9.45
CA ALA A 475 -10.62 -21.07 -9.60
C ALA A 475 -10.34 -19.58 -9.40
N GLU A 476 -11.14 -18.68 -9.99
CA GLU A 476 -11.01 -17.22 -9.81
C GLU A 476 -11.16 -16.80 -8.34
N GLN A 477 -12.10 -17.42 -7.60
CA GLN A 477 -12.29 -17.16 -6.17
C GLN A 477 -11.09 -17.54 -5.31
N LEU A 478 -10.30 -18.55 -5.70
CA LEU A 478 -9.06 -18.88 -4.99
C LEU A 478 -8.05 -17.73 -5.02
N PHE A 479 -8.02 -16.94 -6.10
CA PHE A 479 -7.13 -15.78 -6.21
C PHE A 479 -7.67 -14.58 -5.43
N ILE A 480 -8.98 -14.40 -5.40
CA ILE A 480 -9.61 -13.31 -4.64
C ILE A 480 -9.39 -13.52 -3.14
N ASN A 481 -9.66 -14.72 -2.63
CA ASN A 481 -9.59 -15.04 -1.19
C ASN A 481 -8.17 -15.18 -0.63
N SER A 482 -7.15 -15.23 -1.50
CA SER A 482 -5.73 -15.27 -1.10
C SER A 482 -5.11 -13.88 -0.87
N SER A 483 -5.89 -12.82 -1.08
CA SER A 483 -5.48 -11.40 -0.97
C SER A 483 -5.75 -10.85 0.43
#